data_AF-A0A839SL72-F1
#
_entry.id   AF-A0A839SL72-F1
#
_cell.length_a   1.000
_cell.length_b   1.000
_cell.length_c   1.000
_cell.angle_alpha   90.00
_cell.angle_beta   90.00
_cell.angle_gamma   90.00
#
_symmetry.space_group_name_H-M   'P 1'
#
loop_
_entity.id
_entity.type
_entity.pdbx_description
1 polymer ?
#
loop_
_entity_poly.entity_id
_entity_poly.type
_entity_poly.pdbx_seq_one_letter_code
_entity_poly.pdbx_strand_id
1 'polypeptide(L)'
;MKTTFALCLIYLTISICACNGQKMKIPSKACIELNNKGTEYMMNYPMNGKDGLLKAIDFFNQAIDCEPSFLLAYENLAHAYGRNQDYKKELSAYNKALTLSNNDPSIITEKAEVFEKMSMLDSAKRDYQFARQSFGDSLSNHPDDANLVSGFVLVIALTEGKDAAIKELNAQLKMHRSLSSKLSYEYAFYKDFDRHAYIYGLTVETK
;
A
#
# COMPACT_ATOMS: atom_id res chain seq x y z
N MET A 1 -38.61 -44.52 -4.46
CA MET A 1 -38.48 -44.25 -5.92
C MET A 1 -38.53 -42.74 -6.09
N LYS A 2 -37.54 -42.01 -6.62
CA LYS A 2 -36.40 -42.32 -7.49
C LYS A 2 -35.17 -41.51 -7.03
N THR A 3 -34.02 -42.14 -7.19
CA THR A 3 -32.67 -41.58 -7.25
C THR A 3 -32.46 -40.66 -8.45
N THR A 4 -31.75 -39.55 -8.26
CA THR A 4 -30.75 -39.08 -9.24
C THR A 4 -29.59 -38.42 -8.49
N PHE A 5 -28.39 -38.97 -8.69
CA PHE A 5 -27.10 -38.47 -8.23
C PHE A 5 -26.47 -37.56 -9.31
N ALA A 6 -25.49 -36.77 -8.86
CA ALA A 6 -24.39 -36.13 -9.61
C ALA A 6 -24.67 -34.79 -10.30
N LEU A 7 -24.09 -33.71 -9.73
CA LEU A 7 -22.86 -33.17 -10.29
C LEU A 7 -22.08 -32.36 -9.25
N CYS A 8 -20.84 -32.82 -9.09
CA CYS A 8 -19.73 -32.22 -8.37
C CYS A 8 -19.48 -30.77 -8.83
N LEU A 9 -19.62 -29.79 -7.94
CA LEU A 9 -18.81 -28.56 -7.99
C LEU A 9 -18.26 -28.30 -6.60
N ILE A 10 -17.11 -28.94 -6.41
CA ILE A 10 -16.10 -28.64 -5.42
C ILE A 10 -15.73 -27.16 -5.56
N TYR A 11 -16.07 -26.34 -4.58
CA TYR A 11 -15.16 -25.29 -4.13
C TYR A 11 -15.07 -25.34 -2.61
N LEU A 12 -14.03 -26.06 -2.22
CA LEU A 12 -13.39 -26.14 -0.91
C LEU A 12 -13.55 -24.86 -0.07
N THR A 13 -14.08 -25.06 1.13
CA THR A 13 -13.44 -24.69 2.41
C THR A 13 -12.46 -23.50 2.35
N ILE A 14 -12.95 -22.29 2.60
CA ILE A 14 -12.11 -21.25 3.22
C ILE A 14 -12.26 -21.44 4.74
N SER A 15 -11.49 -22.39 5.25
CA SER A 15 -10.91 -22.42 6.59
C SER A 15 -9.42 -22.19 6.32
N ILE A 16 -8.65 -21.26 6.85
CA ILE A 16 -8.50 -20.57 8.14
C ILE A 16 -7.47 -19.46 7.80
N CYS A 17 -7.56 -18.22 8.27
CA CYS A 17 -7.01 -17.84 9.57
C CYS A 17 -7.59 -16.49 9.98
N ALA A 18 -8.37 -16.50 11.05
CA ALA A 18 -8.74 -15.28 11.75
C ALA A 18 -7.56 -14.85 12.61
N CYS A 19 -6.93 -13.74 12.27
CA CYS A 19 -6.43 -12.81 13.28
C CYS A 19 -7.37 -11.61 13.26
N ASN A 20 -8.03 -11.36 14.41
CA ASN A 20 -9.00 -10.29 14.72
C ASN A 20 -10.49 -10.47 14.41
N GLY A 21 -10.97 -11.58 13.85
CA GLY A 21 -12.41 -11.90 13.82
C GLY A 21 -13.32 -10.94 13.01
N GLN A 22 -12.78 -9.86 12.43
CA GLN A 22 -13.49 -9.06 11.45
C GLN A 22 -13.44 -9.79 10.10
N LYS A 23 -14.57 -10.34 9.68
CA LYS A 23 -14.74 -10.78 8.29
C LYS A 23 -14.71 -9.53 7.43
N MET A 24 -13.62 -9.32 6.70
CA MET A 24 -13.49 -8.24 5.72
C MET A 24 -14.61 -8.44 4.69
N LYS A 25 -15.57 -7.52 4.66
CA LYS A 25 -16.71 -7.62 3.77
C LYS A 25 -16.27 -7.14 2.40
N ILE A 26 -16.56 -7.94 1.37
CA ILE A 26 -16.29 -7.54 -0.01
C ILE A 26 -17.14 -6.30 -0.31
N PRO A 27 -16.54 -5.15 -0.66
CA PRO A 27 -17.28 -3.94 -0.95
C PRO A 27 -18.23 -4.12 -2.14
N SER A 28 -19.39 -3.45 -2.10
CA SER A 28 -20.30 -3.48 -3.23
C SER A 28 -19.71 -2.76 -4.45
N LYS A 29 -20.20 -3.07 -5.65
CA LYS A 29 -19.82 -2.35 -6.88
C LYS A 29 -20.02 -0.83 -6.73
N ALA A 30 -21.07 -0.39 -6.04
CA ALA A 30 -21.34 1.02 -5.79
C ALA A 30 -20.27 1.66 -4.90
N CYS A 31 -19.83 0.98 -3.83
CA CYS A 31 -18.76 1.49 -2.97
C CYS A 31 -17.44 1.58 -3.75
N ILE A 32 -17.13 0.58 -4.58
CA ILE A 32 -15.94 0.58 -5.46
C ILE A 32 -16.00 1.75 -6.45
N GLU A 33 -17.17 2.02 -7.05
CA GLU A 33 -17.33 3.14 -7.97
C GLU A 33 -17.09 4.50 -7.30
N LEU A 34 -17.55 4.66 -6.04
CA LEU A 34 -17.24 5.86 -5.24
C LEU A 34 -15.75 6.02 -5.02
N ASN A 35 -15.05 4.95 -4.61
CA ASN A 35 -13.60 4.98 -4.44
C ASN A 35 -12.90 5.34 -5.77
N ASN A 36 -13.30 4.74 -6.89
CA ASN A 36 -12.68 5.00 -8.19
C ASN A 36 -12.86 6.45 -8.65
N LYS A 37 -14.04 7.05 -8.40
CA LYS A 37 -14.26 8.50 -8.65
C LYS A 37 -13.32 9.35 -7.80
N GLY A 38 -13.16 9.01 -6.52
CA GLY A 38 -12.18 9.68 -5.66
C GLY A 38 -10.76 9.61 -6.21
N THR A 39 -10.34 8.42 -6.68
CA THR A 39 -9.03 8.22 -7.30
C THR A 39 -8.85 9.07 -8.56
N GLU A 40 -9.86 9.16 -9.42
CA GLU A 40 -9.81 10.01 -10.62
C GLU A 40 -9.59 11.49 -10.27
N TYR A 41 -10.34 12.01 -9.30
CA TYR A 41 -10.15 13.38 -8.82
C TYR A 41 -8.77 13.59 -8.21
N MET A 42 -8.29 12.61 -7.44
CA MET A 42 -6.97 12.65 -6.85
C MET A 42 -5.87 12.62 -7.91
N MET A 43 -5.99 11.85 -8.99
CA MET A 43 -5.00 11.82 -10.07
C MET A 43 -4.98 13.13 -10.88
N ASN A 44 -6.15 13.74 -11.08
CA ASN A 44 -6.29 15.00 -11.82
C ASN A 44 -6.05 16.25 -10.95
N TYR A 45 -5.61 16.10 -9.69
CA TYR A 45 -5.37 17.22 -8.80
C TYR A 45 -4.35 18.26 -9.29
N PRO A 46 -3.30 17.94 -10.10
CA PRO A 46 -2.39 18.98 -10.59
C PRO A 46 -3.10 19.97 -11.52
N MET A 47 -4.17 19.53 -12.20
CA MET A 47 -4.99 20.38 -13.06
C MET A 47 -6.11 21.09 -12.28
N ASN A 48 -6.72 20.41 -11.31
CA ASN A 48 -7.90 20.88 -10.58
C ASN A 48 -7.57 21.62 -9.27
N GLY A 49 -6.30 21.65 -8.86
CA GLY A 49 -5.86 22.26 -7.61
C GLY A 49 -6.44 21.60 -6.37
N LYS A 50 -6.51 22.36 -5.27
CA LYS A 50 -7.02 21.87 -3.98
C LYS A 50 -8.48 21.41 -4.04
N ASP A 51 -9.30 22.00 -4.92
CA ASP A 51 -10.71 21.61 -5.09
C ASP A 51 -10.84 20.16 -5.58
N GLY A 52 -9.92 19.70 -6.43
CA GLY A 52 -9.83 18.30 -6.84
C GLY A 52 -9.55 17.36 -5.66
N LEU A 53 -8.63 17.74 -4.78
CA LEU A 53 -8.32 16.95 -3.56
C LEU A 53 -9.51 16.89 -2.60
N LEU A 54 -10.24 18.00 -2.42
CA LEU A 54 -11.43 18.02 -1.56
C LEU A 54 -12.55 17.12 -2.11
N LYS A 55 -12.75 17.11 -3.43
CA LYS A 55 -13.68 16.18 -4.07
C LYS A 55 -13.25 14.73 -3.93
N ALA A 56 -11.95 14.44 -4.06
CA ALA A 56 -11.42 13.10 -3.84
C ALA A 56 -11.72 12.60 -2.42
N ILE A 57 -11.44 13.44 -1.41
CA ILE A 57 -11.73 13.17 0.00
C ILE A 57 -13.22 12.89 0.22
N ASP A 58 -14.11 13.69 -0.37
CA ASP A 58 -15.56 13.48 -0.28
C ASP A 58 -15.99 12.12 -0.84
N PHE A 59 -15.52 11.75 -2.03
CA PHE A 59 -15.80 10.44 -2.62
C PHE A 59 -15.26 9.26 -1.81
N PHE A 60 -14.05 9.40 -1.23
CA PHE A 60 -13.51 8.35 -0.35
C PHE A 60 -14.32 8.20 0.94
N ASN A 61 -14.78 9.31 1.55
CA ASN A 61 -15.67 9.25 2.71
C ASN A 61 -17.00 8.58 2.35
N GLN A 62 -17.60 8.90 1.20
CA GLN A 62 -18.81 8.21 0.74
C GLN A 62 -18.57 6.70 0.52
N ALA A 63 -17.40 6.31 0.00
CA ALA A 63 -17.04 4.90 -0.16
C ALA A 63 -16.92 4.18 1.21
N ILE A 64 -16.40 4.87 2.22
CA ILE A 64 -16.29 4.37 3.61
C ILE A 64 -17.67 4.30 4.27
N ASP A 65 -18.54 5.29 4.07
CA ASP A 65 -19.92 5.25 4.58
C ASP A 65 -20.72 4.10 3.95
N CYS A 66 -20.45 3.81 2.67
CA CYS A 66 -21.03 2.68 1.94
C CYS A 66 -20.52 1.31 2.47
N GLU A 67 -19.22 1.20 2.78
CA GLU A 67 -18.62 0.00 3.38
C GLU A 67 -17.53 0.39 4.40
N PRO A 68 -17.82 0.39 5.71
CA PRO A 68 -16.88 0.84 6.73
C PRO A 68 -15.61 -0.02 6.87
N SER A 69 -15.59 -1.23 6.31
CA SER A 69 -14.42 -2.11 6.25
C SER A 69 -13.63 -2.02 4.95
N PHE A 70 -13.91 -1.03 4.09
CA PHE A 70 -13.26 -0.88 2.80
C PHE A 70 -11.83 -0.33 2.92
N LEU A 71 -10.87 -1.24 3.13
CA LEU A 71 -9.44 -0.93 3.33
C LEU A 71 -8.88 0.08 2.31
N LEU A 72 -9.07 -0.20 1.02
CA LEU A 72 -8.53 0.64 -0.07
C LEU A 72 -9.06 2.08 -0.03
N ALA A 73 -10.30 2.29 0.44
CA ALA A 73 -10.85 3.64 0.58
C ALA A 73 -10.15 4.43 1.70
N TYR A 74 -9.73 3.78 2.79
CA TYR A 74 -8.94 4.43 3.83
C TYR A 74 -7.50 4.75 3.37
N GLU A 75 -6.85 3.87 2.62
CA GLU A 75 -5.52 4.14 2.03
C GLU A 75 -5.58 5.34 1.09
N ASN A 76 -6.54 5.35 0.15
CA ASN A 76 -6.72 6.46 -0.77
C ASN A 76 -7.10 7.77 -0.04
N LEU A 77 -7.92 7.70 1.01
CA LEU A 77 -8.24 8.85 1.84
C LEU A 77 -7.00 9.41 2.55
N ALA A 78 -6.12 8.54 3.07
CA ALA A 78 -4.86 8.96 3.67
C ALA A 78 -3.99 9.70 2.64
N HIS A 79 -3.82 9.12 1.45
CA HIS A 79 -3.04 9.73 0.35
C HIS A 79 -3.59 11.11 -0.03
N ALA A 80 -4.91 11.25 -0.11
CA ALA A 80 -5.55 12.52 -0.40
C ALA A 80 -5.33 13.57 0.70
N TYR A 81 -5.38 13.18 1.98
CA TYR A 81 -5.03 14.06 3.09
C TYR A 81 -3.55 14.46 3.07
N GLY A 82 -2.65 13.55 2.75
CA GLY A 82 -1.22 13.83 2.62
C GLY A 82 -0.91 14.83 1.51
N ARG A 83 -1.56 14.67 0.34
CA ARG A 83 -1.49 15.67 -0.75
C ARG A 83 -2.07 17.02 -0.34
N ASN A 84 -3.08 17.03 0.52
CA ASN A 84 -3.63 18.25 1.11
C ASN A 84 -2.83 18.77 2.32
N GLN A 85 -1.71 18.13 2.67
CA GLN A 85 -0.84 18.45 3.82
C GLN A 85 -1.55 18.38 5.19
N ASP A 86 -2.67 17.66 5.29
CA ASP A 86 -3.37 17.40 6.56
C ASP A 86 -2.82 16.09 7.18
N TYR A 87 -1.55 16.14 7.59
CA TYR A 87 -0.81 14.96 8.06
C TYR A 87 -1.45 14.30 9.30
N LYS A 88 -2.21 15.05 10.11
CA LYS A 88 -2.95 14.49 11.24
C LYS A 88 -4.08 13.58 10.76
N LYS A 89 -4.83 13.98 9.73
CA LYS A 89 -5.89 13.13 9.16
C LYS A 89 -5.33 12.01 8.30
N GLU A 90 -4.21 12.23 7.61
CA GLU A 90 -3.47 11.16 6.92
C GLU A 90 -3.10 10.04 7.90
N LEU A 91 -2.47 10.36 9.06
CA LEU A 91 -2.18 9.37 10.11
C LEU A 91 -3.44 8.68 10.64
N SER A 92 -4.54 9.43 10.84
CA SER A 92 -5.80 8.84 11.32
C SER A 92 -6.37 7.83 10.33
N ALA A 93 -6.31 8.12 9.03
CA ALA A 93 -6.78 7.22 7.98
C ALA A 93 -5.89 5.97 7.87
N TYR A 94 -4.55 6.12 7.91
CA TYR A 94 -3.64 4.96 7.95
C TYR A 94 -3.84 4.10 9.20
N ASN A 95 -4.09 4.68 10.38
CA ASN A 95 -4.38 3.89 11.58
C ASN A 95 -5.66 3.04 11.43
N LYS A 96 -6.67 3.55 10.71
CA LYS A 96 -7.85 2.75 10.35
C LYS A 96 -7.52 1.66 9.35
N ALA A 97 -6.75 1.97 8.31
CA ALA A 97 -6.30 0.99 7.32
C ALA A 97 -5.49 -0.15 7.99
N LEU A 98 -4.56 0.16 8.89
CA LEU A 98 -3.78 -0.82 9.66
C LEU A 98 -4.63 -1.73 10.54
N THR A 99 -5.71 -1.20 11.11
CA THR A 99 -6.66 -2.01 11.89
C THR A 99 -7.36 -3.05 11.02
N LEU A 100 -7.65 -2.70 9.76
CA LEU A 100 -8.33 -3.56 8.79
C LEU A 100 -7.37 -4.54 8.09
N SER A 101 -6.11 -4.14 7.88
CA SER A 101 -5.10 -4.91 7.15
C SER A 101 -4.24 -5.81 8.04
N ASN A 102 -4.53 -5.86 9.35
CA ASN A 102 -3.71 -6.57 10.35
C ASN A 102 -2.23 -6.13 10.31
N ASN A 103 -1.98 -4.82 10.34
CA ASN A 103 -0.65 -4.23 10.34
C ASN A 103 0.18 -4.55 9.08
N ASP A 104 -0.42 -4.38 7.90
CA ASP A 104 0.29 -4.51 6.62
C ASP A 104 1.57 -3.63 6.59
N PRO A 105 2.75 -4.21 6.34
CA PRO A 105 4.02 -3.49 6.38
C PRO A 105 4.13 -2.38 5.32
N SER A 106 3.37 -2.44 4.23
CA SER A 106 3.31 -1.39 3.22
C SER A 106 2.66 -0.14 3.81
N ILE A 107 1.53 -0.30 4.50
CA ILE A 107 0.82 0.81 5.16
C ILE A 107 1.64 1.37 6.34
N ILE A 108 2.40 0.52 7.04
CA ILE A 108 3.33 0.98 8.09
C ILE A 108 4.45 1.84 7.49
N THR A 109 4.95 1.48 6.31
CA THR A 109 5.95 2.27 5.57
C THR A 109 5.38 3.64 5.22
N GLU A 110 4.18 3.69 4.65
CA GLU A 110 3.52 4.96 4.31
C GLU A 110 3.28 5.82 5.56
N LYS A 111 2.86 5.23 6.67
CA LYS A 111 2.70 5.93 7.96
C LYS A 111 4.03 6.48 8.49
N ALA A 112 5.14 5.76 8.31
CA ALA A 112 6.47 6.22 8.68
C ALA A 112 6.88 7.47 7.87
N GLU A 113 6.55 7.52 6.59
CA GLU A 113 6.76 8.71 5.75
C GLU A 113 5.98 9.92 6.27
N VAL A 114 4.75 9.72 6.77
CA VAL A 114 3.98 10.81 7.41
C VAL A 114 4.68 11.32 8.65
N PHE A 115 5.23 10.42 9.48
CA PHE A 115 6.02 10.84 10.63
C PHE A 115 7.25 11.65 10.22
N GLU A 116 7.89 11.36 9.09
CA GLU A 116 8.96 12.20 8.56
C GLU A 116 8.49 13.57 8.10
N LYS A 117 7.37 13.65 7.36
CA LYS A 117 6.75 14.92 6.96
C LYS A 117 6.42 15.79 8.19
N MET A 118 6.12 15.15 9.31
CA MET A 118 5.85 15.79 10.61
C MET A 118 7.10 16.01 11.48
N SER A 119 8.32 15.71 10.97
CA SER A 119 9.59 15.78 11.72
C SER A 119 9.65 14.87 12.97
N MET A 120 8.80 13.85 13.05
CA MET A 120 8.75 12.86 14.14
C MET A 120 9.68 11.67 13.84
N LEU A 121 10.98 11.96 13.74
CA LEU A 121 11.98 11.03 13.19
C LEU A 121 12.12 9.72 13.99
N ASP A 122 11.99 9.77 15.31
CA ASP A 122 12.06 8.55 16.14
C ASP A 122 10.89 7.60 15.88
N SER A 123 9.70 8.14 15.61
CA SER A 123 8.52 7.34 15.25
C SER A 123 8.67 6.75 13.86
N ALA A 124 9.09 7.56 12.88
CA ALA A 124 9.38 7.08 11.52
C ALA A 124 10.39 5.94 11.53
N LYS A 125 11.51 6.11 12.26
CA LYS A 125 12.55 5.08 12.38
C LYS A 125 12.01 3.77 12.94
N ARG A 126 11.19 3.81 14.00
CA ARG A 126 10.59 2.60 14.58
C ARG A 126 9.68 1.89 13.60
N ASP A 127 8.83 2.63 12.90
CA ASP A 127 7.89 2.04 11.94
C ASP A 127 8.62 1.46 10.72
N TYR A 128 9.63 2.13 10.16
CA TYR A 128 10.43 1.55 9.08
C TYR A 128 11.16 0.27 9.51
N GLN A 129 11.71 0.24 10.73
CA GLN A 129 12.36 -0.96 11.26
C GLN A 129 11.37 -2.12 11.38
N PHE A 130 10.16 -1.85 11.87
CA PHE A 130 9.11 -2.84 11.95
C PHE A 130 8.65 -3.34 10.57
N ALA A 131 8.43 -2.42 9.62
CA ALA A 131 8.04 -2.77 8.25
C ALA A 131 9.12 -3.62 7.56
N ARG A 132 10.39 -3.22 7.67
CA ARG A 132 11.53 -3.98 7.13
C ARG A 132 11.54 -5.41 7.66
N GLN A 133 11.43 -5.57 8.98
CA GLN A 133 11.43 -6.88 9.62
C GLN A 133 10.25 -7.73 9.11
N SER A 134 9.05 -7.15 9.10
CA SER A 134 7.82 -7.83 8.67
C SER A 134 7.86 -8.27 7.20
N PHE A 135 8.41 -7.44 6.32
CA PHE A 135 8.66 -7.80 4.92
C PHE A 135 9.67 -8.94 4.81
N GLY A 136 10.80 -8.89 5.54
CA GLY A 136 11.80 -9.95 5.53
C GLY A 136 11.27 -11.30 6.04
N ASP A 137 10.48 -11.28 7.12
CA ASP A 137 9.82 -12.46 7.67
C ASP A 137 8.81 -13.06 6.67
N SER A 138 8.04 -12.21 5.99
CA SER A 138 7.06 -12.64 4.97
C SER A 138 7.75 -13.21 3.74
N LEU A 139 8.82 -12.55 3.27
CA LEU A 139 9.59 -12.96 2.10
C LEU A 139 10.30 -14.30 2.34
N SER A 140 10.72 -14.58 3.59
CA SER A 140 11.28 -15.88 3.95
C SER A 140 10.32 -17.04 3.71
N ASN A 141 9.00 -16.80 3.81
CA ASN A 141 7.96 -17.79 3.54
C ASN A 141 7.48 -17.77 2.07
N HIS A 142 7.61 -16.62 1.40
CA HIS A 142 7.12 -16.39 0.04
C HIS A 142 8.19 -15.71 -0.83
N PRO A 143 9.32 -16.36 -1.11
CA PRO A 143 10.50 -15.69 -1.66
C PRO A 143 10.36 -15.26 -3.13
N ASP A 144 9.37 -15.79 -3.85
CA ASP A 144 9.04 -15.41 -5.24
C ASP A 144 7.88 -14.40 -5.33
N ASP A 145 7.44 -13.82 -4.20
CA ASP A 145 6.41 -12.78 -4.19
C ASP A 145 7.02 -11.41 -4.53
N ALA A 146 6.76 -10.97 -5.75
CA ALA A 146 7.23 -9.69 -6.25
C ALA A 146 6.78 -8.51 -5.39
N ASN A 147 5.56 -8.52 -4.86
CA ASN A 147 5.05 -7.39 -4.06
C ASN A 147 5.80 -7.28 -2.73
N LEU A 148 6.12 -8.41 -2.11
CA LEU A 148 6.93 -8.43 -0.89
C LEU A 148 8.35 -7.95 -1.16
N VAL A 149 8.95 -8.33 -2.30
CA VAL A 149 10.26 -7.81 -2.72
C VAL A 149 10.21 -6.31 -2.96
N SER A 150 9.21 -5.80 -3.70
CA SER A 150 9.03 -4.37 -3.96
C SER A 150 8.95 -3.57 -2.66
N GLY A 151 8.10 -3.99 -1.73
CA GLY A 151 7.94 -3.34 -0.43
C GLY A 151 9.20 -3.42 0.42
N PHE A 152 9.86 -4.59 0.45
CA PHE A 152 11.11 -4.76 1.19
C PHE A 152 12.21 -3.81 0.66
N VAL A 153 12.44 -3.83 -0.64
CA VAL A 153 13.45 -3.00 -1.32
C VAL A 153 13.14 -1.51 -1.15
N LEU A 154 11.87 -1.10 -1.20
CA LEU A 154 11.47 0.28 -0.94
C LEU A 154 11.86 0.73 0.47
N VAL A 155 11.59 -0.10 1.48
CA VAL A 155 11.99 0.22 2.86
C VAL A 155 13.51 0.32 2.97
N ILE A 156 14.27 -0.57 2.29
CA ILE A 156 15.74 -0.45 2.22
C ILE A 156 16.14 0.89 1.60
N ALA A 157 15.50 1.30 0.51
CA ALA A 157 15.80 2.58 -0.15
C ALA A 157 15.54 3.78 0.78
N LEU A 158 14.45 3.72 1.55
CA LEU A 158 14.05 4.77 2.50
C LEU A 158 14.94 4.82 3.74
N THR A 159 15.56 3.71 4.18
CA THR A 159 16.37 3.66 5.41
C THR A 159 17.88 3.64 5.18
N GLU A 160 18.34 2.98 4.13
CA GLU A 160 19.75 2.71 3.83
C GLU A 160 20.22 3.34 2.51
N GLY A 161 19.28 3.84 1.70
CA GLY A 161 19.57 4.51 0.44
C GLY A 161 19.51 3.58 -0.77
N LYS A 162 19.54 4.20 -1.95
CA LYS A 162 19.28 3.51 -3.23
C LYS A 162 20.29 2.42 -3.58
N ASP A 163 21.56 2.58 -3.20
CA ASP A 163 22.59 1.59 -3.53
C ASP A 163 22.36 0.27 -2.77
N ALA A 164 21.92 0.36 -1.51
CA ALA A 164 21.52 -0.80 -0.73
C ALA A 164 20.27 -1.47 -1.32
N ALA A 165 19.29 -0.68 -1.75
CA ALA A 165 18.09 -1.17 -2.42
C ALA A 165 18.40 -1.91 -3.73
N ILE A 166 19.24 -1.32 -4.60
CA ILE A 166 19.67 -1.96 -5.86
C ILE A 166 20.43 -3.26 -5.58
N LYS A 167 21.31 -3.26 -4.58
CA LYS A 167 22.06 -4.46 -4.18
C LYS A 167 21.11 -5.59 -3.77
N GLU A 168 20.11 -5.28 -2.94
CA GLU A 168 19.13 -6.27 -2.49
C GLU A 168 18.25 -6.77 -3.65
N LEU A 169 17.73 -5.85 -4.48
CA LEU A 169 16.93 -6.20 -5.65
C LEU A 169 17.69 -7.16 -6.57
N ASN A 170 18.96 -6.88 -6.84
CA ASN A 170 19.82 -7.75 -7.65
C ASN A 170 20.04 -9.12 -7.00
N ALA A 171 20.15 -9.19 -5.67
CA ALA A 171 20.28 -10.45 -4.96
C ALA A 171 19.01 -11.32 -5.13
N GLN A 172 17.83 -10.70 -4.97
CA GLN A 172 16.53 -11.36 -5.16
C GLN A 172 16.35 -11.86 -6.60
N LEU A 173 16.63 -11.02 -7.60
CA LEU A 173 16.55 -11.39 -9.02
C LEU A 173 17.50 -12.53 -9.42
N LYS A 174 18.66 -12.62 -8.76
CA LYS A 174 19.64 -13.71 -9.00
C LYS A 174 19.15 -15.04 -8.43
N MET A 175 18.53 -15.01 -7.25
CA MET A 175 18.00 -16.20 -6.59
C MET A 175 16.69 -16.68 -7.23
N HIS A 176 15.86 -15.75 -7.69
CA HIS A 176 14.49 -15.98 -8.12
C HIS A 176 14.26 -15.46 -9.54
N ARG A 177 14.69 -16.24 -10.55
CA ARG A 177 14.60 -15.84 -11.97
C ARG A 177 13.17 -15.51 -12.44
N SER A 178 12.15 -16.03 -11.76
CA SER A 178 10.74 -15.74 -12.01
C SER A 178 10.39 -14.26 -11.81
N LEU A 179 11.11 -13.58 -10.90
CA LEU A 179 10.90 -12.17 -10.53
C LEU A 179 11.34 -11.19 -11.62
N SER A 180 12.29 -11.56 -12.47
CA SER A 180 12.88 -10.66 -13.47
C SER A 180 11.84 -10.06 -14.42
N SER A 181 10.79 -10.81 -14.75
CA SER A 181 9.70 -10.30 -15.59
C SER A 181 8.80 -9.29 -14.87
N LYS A 182 8.68 -9.39 -13.54
CA LYS A 182 7.79 -8.57 -12.71
C LYS A 182 8.46 -7.29 -12.20
N LEU A 183 9.76 -7.36 -11.90
CA LEU A 183 10.52 -6.28 -11.27
C LEU A 183 11.48 -5.57 -12.25
N SER A 184 11.31 -5.79 -13.56
CA SER A 184 12.20 -5.22 -14.60
C SER A 184 12.28 -3.70 -14.57
N TYR A 185 11.18 -3.02 -14.21
CA TYR A 185 11.11 -1.56 -14.12
C TYR A 185 11.65 -1.00 -12.80
N GLU A 186 11.69 -1.80 -11.73
CA GLU A 186 12.14 -1.32 -10.41
C GLU A 186 13.62 -0.98 -10.38
N TYR A 187 14.43 -1.72 -11.12
CA TYR A 187 15.86 -1.39 -11.21
C TYR A 187 16.08 0.03 -11.74
N ALA A 188 15.33 0.43 -12.77
CA ALA A 188 15.41 1.78 -13.32
C ALA A 188 14.89 2.82 -12.31
N PHE A 189 13.79 2.52 -11.62
CA PHE A 189 13.26 3.38 -10.55
C PHE A 189 14.32 3.66 -9.46
N TYR A 190 14.99 2.62 -8.94
CA TYR A 190 15.96 2.81 -7.85
C TYR A 190 17.25 3.50 -8.29
N LYS A 191 17.62 3.44 -9.57
CA LYS A 191 18.80 4.15 -10.09
C LYS A 191 18.67 5.67 -9.91
N ASP A 192 17.49 6.18 -10.22
CA ASP A 192 17.15 7.61 -10.18
C ASP A 192 16.36 7.98 -8.91
N PHE A 193 16.28 7.07 -7.93
CA PHE A 193 15.56 7.29 -6.68
C PHE A 193 16.18 8.44 -5.89
N ASP A 194 15.37 9.46 -5.65
CA ASP A 194 15.62 10.53 -4.70
C ASP A 194 14.65 10.39 -3.53
N ARG A 195 15.19 10.07 -2.35
CA ARG A 195 14.40 9.84 -1.15
C ARG A 195 13.58 11.06 -0.74
N HIS A 196 14.16 12.25 -0.86
CA HIS A 196 13.47 13.48 -0.46
C HIS A 196 12.33 13.77 -1.43
N ALA A 197 12.57 13.68 -2.73
CA ALA A 197 11.53 13.84 -3.74
C ALA A 197 10.43 12.79 -3.58
N TYR A 198 10.77 11.54 -3.27
CA TYR A 198 9.82 10.47 -3.01
C TYR A 198 8.89 10.79 -1.83
N ILE A 199 9.46 11.05 -0.64
CA ILE A 199 8.68 11.31 0.58
C ILE A 199 7.80 12.56 0.44
N TYR A 200 8.31 13.61 -0.21
CA TYR A 200 7.61 14.88 -0.34
C TYR A 200 6.78 15.00 -1.63
N GLY A 201 6.73 13.94 -2.45
CA GLY A 201 5.96 13.91 -3.70
C GLY A 201 6.41 14.97 -4.72
N LEU A 202 7.70 15.28 -4.75
CA LEU A 202 8.29 16.27 -5.65
C LEU A 202 8.64 15.62 -6.99
N THR A 203 8.42 16.32 -8.09
CA THR A 203 8.94 15.89 -9.39
C THR A 203 10.45 16.13 -9.42
N VAL A 204 11.24 15.06 -9.60
CA VAL A 204 12.67 15.20 -9.88
C VAL A 204 12.81 15.76 -11.29
N GLU A 205 13.21 17.02 -11.41
CA GLU A 205 13.60 17.57 -12.71
C GLU A 205 14.88 16.85 -13.15
N THR A 206 14.75 15.97 -14.15
CA THR A 206 15.91 15.37 -14.81
C THR A 206 16.64 16.50 -15.55
N LYS A 207 17.85 16.85 -15.08
CA LYS A 207 18.75 17.77 -15.77
C LYS A 207 19.33 17.16 -17.04
#